data_AF-A0A069SWE3-F1
#
_entry.id   AF-A0A069SWE3-F1
#
_cell.length_a   1.000
_cell.length_b   1.000
_cell.length_c   1.000
_cell.angle_alpha   90.00
_cell.angle_beta   90.00
_cell.angle_gamma   90.00
#
_symmetry.space_group_name_H-M   'P 1'
#
loop_
_entity.id
_entity.type
_entity.pdbx_description
1 polymer ?
#
loop_
_entity_poly.entity_id
_entity_poly.type
_entity_poly.pdbx_seq_one_letter_code
_entity_poly.pdbx_strand_id
1 'polypeptide(L)'
;MKPLAAQNEKIFIIDKQTVYQEIDNFSASDAWRCAFIGKNWPQEKKEKIADLLFKREFDKKGNPIGMALTNWRVNIGAGSYENREAKEVDNSWNRTECFLSPDGKYDFTKQAGQQWFMKAARERGMNNFLFFTNSAPYFMTRSASTVSADQDCINLQNDKFDDFARFLVKSAQHFREQGFHVNYISPNNEPNGQWHTNSFQEGSFATKADLYRMVEELDKAISEAQIDTKILIPEVGDMKYLFEIDSITKTPDDIIHSMFYKDGQYSVLKFKNLFNCVAAHDYWSAYPATLLVDIRNRIHKELSANSHNTKFWASEYCILEKNEEITMPASPKRSINLGLYVARIIHNDLTLANASAWQWWTAVSLGEDVPIQLLPLEGSNGLSLQYDGEISTTKMLWTTANYSFFVRPGMRRISVKPTYKVSDLEAATSLMISSYTDGKEVVTVVINYLEDNQVITLNCDYAQKGKVYLTTIDKNLQYMGEQPLKKLQLPARSVATIVVEDN
;
A
#
# COMPACT_ATOMS: atom_id res chain seq x y z
N MET A 1 27.66 -30.91 -32.54
CA MET A 1 27.86 -30.11 -31.31
C MET A 1 27.61 -28.65 -31.65
N LYS A 2 26.48 -28.08 -31.23
CA LYS A 2 26.28 -26.63 -31.28
C LYS A 2 27.19 -26.00 -30.20
N PRO A 3 27.86 -24.87 -30.46
CA PRO A 3 28.68 -24.23 -29.43
C PRO A 3 27.78 -23.87 -28.24
N LEU A 4 28.18 -24.26 -27.03
CA LEU A 4 27.63 -23.64 -25.82
C LEU A 4 28.00 -22.16 -25.91
N ALA A 5 27.03 -21.29 -26.18
CA ALA A 5 27.19 -19.89 -25.87
C ALA A 5 27.53 -19.81 -24.37
N ALA A 6 28.67 -19.24 -24.03
CA ALA A 6 28.99 -18.91 -22.65
C ALA A 6 27.83 -18.05 -22.13
N GLN A 7 27.02 -18.59 -21.21
CA GLN A 7 26.07 -17.77 -20.47
C GLN A 7 26.93 -16.77 -19.69
N ASN A 8 26.93 -15.51 -20.13
CA ASN A 8 27.58 -14.44 -19.40
C ASN A 8 27.03 -14.44 -17.98
N GLU A 9 27.90 -14.74 -17.01
CA GLU A 9 27.54 -14.84 -15.61
C GLU A 9 27.04 -13.46 -15.13
N LYS A 10 25.77 -13.38 -14.69
CA LYS A 10 25.20 -12.14 -14.18
C LYS A 10 25.62 -11.96 -12.73
N ILE A 11 26.56 -11.04 -12.49
CA ILE A 11 27.13 -10.77 -11.16
C ILE A 11 26.55 -9.47 -10.62
N PHE A 12 26.01 -9.50 -9.41
CA PHE A 12 25.50 -8.35 -8.69
C PHE A 12 26.32 -8.09 -7.42
N ILE A 13 26.71 -6.84 -7.20
CA ILE A 13 27.54 -6.43 -6.07
C ILE A 13 26.71 -5.55 -5.15
N ILE A 14 26.52 -5.98 -3.91
CA ILE A 14 25.91 -5.20 -2.84
C ILE A 14 26.98 -4.26 -2.27
N ASP A 15 26.63 -2.98 -2.15
CA ASP A 15 27.42 -1.97 -1.48
C ASP A 15 26.60 -1.38 -0.31
N LYS A 16 26.97 -1.78 0.90
CA LYS A 16 26.31 -1.36 2.15
C LYS A 16 26.58 0.11 2.50
N GLN A 17 27.59 0.74 1.89
CA GLN A 17 27.95 2.14 2.17
C GLN A 17 27.11 3.13 1.35
N THR A 18 26.59 2.71 0.20
CA THR A 18 25.62 3.50 -0.56
C THR A 18 24.21 3.20 -0.08
N VAL A 19 23.71 4.05 0.82
CA VAL A 19 22.42 3.93 1.50
C VAL A 19 21.39 4.88 0.88
N TYR A 20 20.15 4.41 0.73
CA TYR A 20 19.00 5.17 0.21
C TYR A 20 17.95 5.39 1.31
N GLN A 21 16.66 5.28 0.99
CA GLN A 21 15.58 5.52 1.91
C GLN A 21 15.48 4.47 3.03
N GLU A 22 14.98 4.92 4.18
CA GLU A 22 14.47 4.05 5.24
C GLU A 22 13.09 3.49 4.86
N ILE A 23 12.85 2.22 5.21
CA ILE A 23 11.57 1.55 5.01
C ILE A 23 10.71 1.74 6.25
N ASP A 24 9.54 2.32 6.07
CA ASP A 24 8.54 2.53 7.11
C ASP A 24 7.66 1.29 7.27
N ASN A 25 7.03 0.82 6.18
CA ASN A 25 6.10 -0.31 6.24
C ASN A 25 5.74 -0.90 4.86
N PHE A 26 5.14 -2.09 4.91
CA PHE A 26 4.25 -2.58 3.87
C PHE A 26 2.84 -2.72 4.47
N SER A 27 1.81 -2.31 3.74
CA SER A 27 0.44 -2.22 4.26
C SER A 27 -0.61 -2.80 3.32
N ALA A 28 -1.83 -2.90 3.84
CA ALA A 28 -3.07 -3.05 3.09
C ALA A 28 -4.22 -2.34 3.82
N SER A 29 -5.41 -2.32 3.22
CA SER A 29 -6.61 -1.64 3.72
C SER A 29 -7.70 -2.61 4.18
N ASP A 30 -8.43 -2.19 5.21
CA ASP A 30 -9.58 -2.90 5.76
C ASP A 30 -10.92 -2.53 5.11
N ALA A 31 -10.90 -1.59 4.16
CA ALA A 31 -12.10 -0.98 3.61
C ALA A 31 -13.15 -2.00 3.16
N TRP A 32 -14.41 -1.70 3.49
CA TRP A 32 -15.62 -2.40 3.08
C TRP A 32 -15.77 -3.80 3.67
N ARG A 33 -14.90 -4.74 3.25
CA ARG A 33 -15.07 -6.18 3.47
C ARG A 33 -14.67 -6.63 4.87
N CYS A 34 -13.66 -6.00 5.49
CA CYS A 34 -13.20 -6.43 6.82
C CYS A 34 -14.21 -6.12 7.93
N ALA A 35 -15.10 -5.15 7.75
CA ALA A 35 -16.22 -4.90 8.66
C ALA A 35 -17.12 -6.13 8.81
N PHE A 36 -17.39 -6.84 7.71
CA PHE A 36 -18.16 -8.08 7.72
C PHE A 36 -17.35 -9.25 8.26
N ILE A 37 -16.11 -9.42 7.80
CA ILE A 37 -15.27 -10.54 8.22
C ILE A 37 -15.02 -10.51 9.73
N GLY A 38 -14.57 -9.38 10.27
CA GLY A 38 -14.24 -9.26 11.69
C GLY A 38 -15.44 -9.44 12.60
N LYS A 39 -16.65 -9.12 12.12
CA LYS A 39 -17.90 -9.19 12.88
C LYS A 39 -18.61 -10.53 12.77
N ASN A 40 -18.67 -11.10 11.56
CA ASN A 40 -19.62 -12.17 11.24
C ASN A 40 -18.96 -13.53 10.96
N TRP A 41 -17.72 -13.55 10.43
CA TRP A 41 -17.11 -14.80 9.97
C TRP A 41 -16.76 -15.75 11.12
N PRO A 42 -16.67 -17.06 10.87
CA PRO A 42 -16.20 -18.03 11.85
C PRO A 42 -14.81 -17.66 12.39
N GLN A 43 -14.61 -17.85 13.70
CA GLN A 43 -13.39 -17.43 14.38
C GLN A 43 -12.12 -17.98 13.73
N GLU A 44 -12.10 -19.28 13.38
CA GLU A 44 -10.93 -19.90 12.73
C GLU A 44 -10.54 -19.20 11.41
N LYS A 45 -11.53 -18.83 10.59
CA LYS A 45 -11.29 -18.16 9.30
C LYS A 45 -10.80 -16.73 9.50
N LYS A 46 -11.38 -16.00 10.47
CA LYS A 46 -10.91 -14.67 10.85
C LYS A 46 -9.45 -14.70 11.30
N GLU A 47 -9.10 -15.63 12.18
CA GLU A 47 -7.72 -15.80 12.67
C GLU A 47 -6.77 -16.21 11.55
N LYS A 48 -7.21 -17.06 10.61
CA LYS A 48 -6.39 -17.44 9.46
C LYS A 48 -6.09 -16.27 8.54
N ILE A 49 -7.06 -15.39 8.29
CA ILE A 49 -6.83 -14.15 7.53
C ILE A 49 -5.87 -13.24 8.30
N ALA A 50 -6.07 -13.05 9.60
CA ALA A 50 -5.16 -12.25 10.42
C ALA A 50 -3.72 -12.80 10.46
N ASP A 51 -3.55 -14.14 10.46
CA ASP A 51 -2.25 -14.79 10.33
C ASP A 51 -1.57 -14.47 9.00
N LEU A 52 -2.31 -14.62 7.89
CA LEU A 52 -1.83 -14.32 6.56
C LEU A 52 -1.40 -12.85 6.41
N LEU A 53 -2.10 -11.94 7.08
CA LEU A 53 -1.84 -10.51 6.98
C LEU A 53 -0.69 -10.06 7.89
N PHE A 54 -0.67 -10.44 9.17
CA PHE A 54 0.15 -9.76 10.18
C PHE A 54 1.21 -10.64 10.84
N LYS A 55 1.03 -11.97 10.86
CA LYS A 55 1.84 -12.83 11.71
C LYS A 55 3.18 -13.16 11.05
N ARG A 56 4.26 -12.66 11.65
CA ARG A 56 5.64 -12.92 11.21
C ARG A 56 6.18 -14.23 11.78
N GLU A 57 5.70 -15.35 11.27
CA GLU A 57 6.19 -16.68 11.63
C GLU A 57 6.46 -17.55 10.40
N PHE A 58 7.25 -18.60 10.63
CA PHE A 58 7.48 -19.66 9.65
C PHE A 58 6.68 -20.91 10.05
N ASP A 59 6.24 -21.69 9.07
CA ASP A 59 5.67 -23.02 9.31
C ASP A 59 6.77 -24.03 9.72
N LYS A 60 6.36 -25.28 9.98
CA LYS A 60 7.27 -26.36 10.39
C LYS A 60 8.36 -26.70 9.37
N LYS A 61 8.19 -26.29 8.10
CA LYS A 61 9.15 -26.51 7.01
C LYS A 61 9.99 -25.26 6.72
N GLY A 62 9.81 -24.19 7.52
CA GLY A 62 10.52 -22.93 7.36
C GLY A 62 9.90 -21.98 6.32
N ASN A 63 8.69 -22.24 5.82
CA ASN A 63 8.03 -21.32 4.88
C ASN A 63 7.35 -20.17 5.64
N PRO A 64 7.49 -18.91 5.21
CA PRO A 64 6.68 -17.81 5.73
C PRO A 64 5.18 -18.12 5.64
N ILE A 65 4.43 -17.86 6.71
CA ILE A 65 3.00 -18.18 6.74
C ILE A 65 2.11 -17.15 6.03
N GLY A 66 2.66 -15.99 5.67
CA GLY A 66 1.92 -14.86 5.10
C GLY A 66 2.80 -13.66 4.81
N MET A 67 2.19 -12.49 4.69
CA MET A 67 2.86 -11.23 4.40
C MET A 67 3.61 -10.67 5.60
N ALA A 68 3.03 -10.77 6.79
CA ALA A 68 3.50 -10.02 7.96
C ALA A 68 3.62 -8.51 7.68
N LEU A 69 2.52 -7.91 7.20
CA LEU A 69 2.36 -6.47 7.03
C LEU A 69 2.71 -5.72 8.32
N THR A 70 3.21 -4.49 8.16
CA THR A 70 3.80 -3.69 9.25
C THR A 70 3.12 -2.32 9.41
N ASN A 71 2.06 -2.09 8.67
CA ASN A 71 1.05 -1.07 8.90
C ASN A 71 -0.31 -1.65 8.49
N TRP A 72 -1.38 -1.08 9.02
CA TRP A 72 -2.75 -1.37 8.58
C TRP A 72 -3.55 -0.08 8.40
N ARG A 73 -4.15 0.08 7.21
CA ARG A 73 -5.00 1.23 6.87
C ARG A 73 -6.44 0.91 7.28
N VAL A 74 -6.96 1.66 8.25
CA VAL A 74 -8.32 1.53 8.78
C VAL A 74 -9.18 2.64 8.19
N ASN A 75 -10.24 2.26 7.48
CA ASN A 75 -11.21 3.20 6.92
C ASN A 75 -12.14 3.68 8.04
N ILE A 76 -11.99 4.93 8.46
CA ILE A 76 -12.89 5.57 9.42
C ILE A 76 -14.15 5.98 8.67
N GLY A 77 -15.30 5.50 9.13
CA GLY A 77 -16.52 5.61 8.35
C GLY A 77 -17.21 6.97 8.44
N ALA A 78 -17.85 7.34 7.33
CA ALA A 78 -18.55 8.61 7.13
C ALA A 78 -20.08 8.52 7.33
N GLY A 79 -20.59 7.32 7.61
CA GLY A 79 -21.99 7.14 8.03
C GLY A 79 -22.99 6.96 6.88
N SER A 80 -22.51 6.51 5.71
CA SER A 80 -23.39 6.10 4.60
C SER A 80 -24.29 4.92 4.97
N TYR A 81 -23.94 4.13 5.98
CA TYR A 81 -24.81 3.09 6.53
C TYR A 81 -26.01 3.69 7.25
N GLU A 82 -25.81 4.66 8.15
CA GLU A 82 -26.89 5.34 8.88
C GLU A 82 -27.74 6.20 7.94
N ASN A 83 -27.12 6.84 6.96
CA ASN A 83 -27.79 7.71 5.99
C ASN A 83 -28.36 6.97 4.75
N ARG A 84 -28.32 5.63 4.74
CA ARG A 84 -28.59 4.78 3.56
C ARG A 84 -29.96 4.95 2.86
N GLU A 85 -30.93 5.60 3.50
CA GLU A 85 -32.23 5.90 2.90
C GLU A 85 -32.20 7.17 2.04
N ALA A 86 -31.18 8.02 2.21
CA ALA A 86 -30.89 9.15 1.34
C ALA A 86 -30.24 8.70 0.02
N LYS A 87 -29.79 9.67 -0.78
CA LYS A 87 -28.99 9.42 -1.99
C LYS A 87 -27.54 9.07 -1.60
N GLU A 88 -27.37 7.86 -1.11
CA GLU A 88 -26.12 7.34 -0.56
C GLU A 88 -25.51 6.23 -1.42
N VAL A 89 -24.37 5.70 -0.96
CA VAL A 89 -23.73 4.51 -1.50
C VAL A 89 -24.77 3.42 -1.78
N ASP A 90 -24.75 2.86 -2.98
CA ASP A 90 -25.86 2.06 -3.54
C ASP A 90 -25.83 0.57 -3.19
N ASN A 91 -24.83 0.11 -2.44
CA ASN A 91 -24.64 -1.29 -2.10
C ASN A 91 -24.26 -1.46 -0.61
N SER A 92 -24.57 -2.64 -0.05
CA SER A 92 -24.33 -2.91 1.36
C SER A 92 -22.86 -3.14 1.70
N TRP A 93 -22.03 -3.55 0.73
CA TRP A 93 -20.62 -3.84 0.95
C TRP A 93 -19.82 -2.59 1.32
N ASN A 94 -20.10 -1.49 0.65
CA ASN A 94 -19.23 -0.31 0.69
C ASN A 94 -19.75 0.81 1.60
N ARG A 95 -20.92 0.60 2.24
CA ARG A 95 -21.43 1.51 3.26
C ARG A 95 -20.62 1.39 4.55
N THR A 96 -20.44 2.50 5.25
CA THR A 96 -19.71 2.58 6.52
C THR A 96 -20.56 3.18 7.62
N GLU A 97 -20.38 2.70 8.84
CA GLU A 97 -20.93 3.33 10.06
C GLU A 97 -20.11 4.58 10.41
N CYS A 98 -20.67 5.56 11.10
CA CYS A 98 -19.90 6.69 11.65
C CYS A 98 -19.91 6.68 13.19
N PHE A 99 -18.75 6.87 13.81
CA PHE A 99 -18.67 7.02 15.26
C PHE A 99 -19.44 8.24 15.77
N LEU A 100 -19.48 9.33 15.00
CA LEU A 100 -20.18 10.57 15.36
C LEU A 100 -21.57 10.59 14.72
N SER A 101 -22.59 10.91 15.51
CA SER A 101 -23.95 11.16 15.03
C SER A 101 -24.27 12.66 14.90
N PRO A 102 -25.32 13.04 14.15
CA PRO A 102 -25.71 14.45 13.96
C PRO A 102 -26.02 15.22 15.26
N ASP A 103 -26.36 14.52 16.35
CA ASP A 103 -26.60 15.11 17.68
C ASP A 103 -25.31 15.33 18.50
N GLY A 104 -24.14 15.10 17.91
CA GLY A 104 -22.83 15.33 18.52
C GLY A 104 -22.34 14.21 19.44
N LYS A 105 -23.03 13.06 19.49
CA LYS A 105 -22.62 11.93 20.33
C LYS A 105 -21.68 10.98 19.60
N TYR A 106 -20.74 10.42 20.35
CA TYR A 106 -19.85 9.36 19.87
C TYR A 106 -20.34 7.98 20.33
N ASP A 107 -20.37 7.03 19.40
CA ASP A 107 -20.58 5.61 19.66
C ASP A 107 -19.43 4.79 19.06
N PHE A 108 -18.41 4.54 19.87
CA PHE A 108 -17.26 3.71 19.49
C PHE A 108 -17.53 2.20 19.56
N THR A 109 -18.78 1.75 19.77
CA THR A 109 -19.14 0.33 19.62
C THR A 109 -19.33 -0.07 18.14
N LYS A 110 -19.51 0.93 17.27
CA LYS A 110 -19.62 0.78 15.81
C LYS A 110 -18.30 0.35 15.15
N GLN A 111 -18.34 -0.01 13.89
CA GLN A 111 -17.20 -0.50 13.12
C GLN A 111 -16.51 -1.73 13.77
N ALA A 112 -17.27 -2.52 14.52
CA ALA A 112 -16.76 -3.60 15.38
C ALA A 112 -15.88 -4.63 14.64
N GLY A 113 -16.19 -4.92 13.37
CA GLY A 113 -15.37 -5.85 12.57
C GLY A 113 -13.98 -5.31 12.27
N GLN A 114 -13.87 -4.02 11.95
CA GLN A 114 -12.58 -3.36 11.72
C GLN A 114 -11.77 -3.25 13.02
N GLN A 115 -12.43 -2.94 14.14
CA GLN A 115 -11.80 -2.97 15.46
C GLN A 115 -11.28 -4.38 15.82
N TRP A 116 -11.99 -5.44 15.44
CA TRP A 116 -11.51 -6.81 15.60
C TRP A 116 -10.18 -7.04 14.83
N PHE A 117 -10.04 -6.51 13.61
CA PHE A 117 -8.79 -6.60 12.85
C PHE A 117 -7.65 -5.81 13.50
N MET A 118 -7.91 -4.61 14.04
CA MET A 118 -6.91 -3.87 14.81
C MET A 118 -6.40 -4.67 16.01
N LYS A 119 -7.33 -5.31 16.74
CA LYS A 119 -6.97 -6.21 17.85
C LYS A 119 -6.16 -7.41 17.38
N ALA A 120 -6.61 -8.11 16.33
CA ALA A 120 -5.95 -9.31 15.80
C ALA A 120 -4.55 -9.01 15.24
N ALA A 121 -4.35 -7.84 14.63
CA ALA A 121 -3.05 -7.32 14.23
C ALA A 121 -2.11 -7.13 15.43
N ARG A 122 -2.58 -6.43 16.47
CA ARG A 122 -1.79 -6.15 17.68
C ARG A 122 -1.41 -7.43 18.41
N GLU A 123 -2.30 -8.41 18.50
CA GLU A 123 -2.03 -9.73 19.09
C GLU A 123 -0.94 -10.51 18.33
N ARG A 124 -0.70 -10.18 17.06
CA ARG A 124 0.37 -10.72 16.22
C ARG A 124 1.64 -9.85 16.20
N GLY A 125 1.72 -8.86 17.09
CA GLY A 125 2.86 -7.97 17.24
C GLY A 125 2.87 -6.78 16.27
N MET A 126 1.83 -6.58 15.47
CA MET A 126 1.70 -5.41 14.59
C MET A 126 0.79 -4.36 15.25
N ASN A 127 1.39 -3.27 15.74
CA ASN A 127 0.68 -2.16 16.37
C ASN A 127 1.12 -0.83 15.74
N ASN A 128 0.74 -0.64 14.48
CA ASN A 128 1.02 0.55 13.68
C ASN A 128 -0.13 0.77 12.69
N PHE A 129 -0.92 1.81 12.92
CA PHE A 129 -2.17 2.04 12.20
C PHE A 129 -2.19 3.42 11.53
N LEU A 130 -2.73 3.43 10.31
CA LEU A 130 -3.14 4.64 9.61
C LEU A 130 -4.66 4.68 9.58
N PHE A 131 -5.24 5.80 10.00
CA PHE A 131 -6.67 6.07 9.82
C PHE A 131 -6.86 6.91 8.57
N PHE A 132 -7.78 6.50 7.69
CA PHE A 132 -8.12 7.28 6.51
C PHE A 132 -9.63 7.43 6.33
N THR A 133 -10.04 8.41 5.53
CA THR A 133 -11.45 8.67 5.20
C THR A 133 -11.64 8.89 3.72
N ASN A 134 -12.70 8.30 3.15
CA ASN A 134 -13.15 8.60 1.80
C ASN A 134 -14.11 9.80 1.74
N SER A 135 -14.80 10.10 2.84
CA SER A 135 -15.70 11.24 3.00
C SER A 135 -15.63 11.77 4.43
N ALA A 136 -16.02 13.03 4.62
CA ALA A 136 -16.42 13.52 5.93
C ALA A 136 -17.78 12.90 6.34
N PRO A 137 -18.13 12.87 7.65
CA PRO A 137 -19.44 12.42 8.10
C PRO A 137 -20.58 13.11 7.33
N TYR A 138 -21.57 12.35 6.86
CA TYR A 138 -22.59 12.83 5.90
C TYR A 138 -23.32 14.12 6.33
N PHE A 139 -23.49 14.34 7.63
CA PHE A 139 -24.15 15.54 8.19
C PHE A 139 -23.25 16.79 8.21
N MET A 140 -21.95 16.66 7.91
CA MET A 140 -21.03 17.77 7.69
C MET A 140 -20.89 18.14 6.21
N THR A 141 -21.36 17.30 5.30
CA THR A 141 -21.12 17.47 3.86
C THR A 141 -22.05 18.50 3.23
N ARG A 142 -21.70 18.97 2.03
CA ARG A 142 -22.53 19.92 1.26
C ARG A 142 -23.75 19.23 0.64
N SER A 143 -23.60 17.95 0.24
CA SER A 143 -24.68 17.15 -0.33
C SER A 143 -25.60 16.49 0.70
N ALA A 144 -25.31 16.62 2.01
CA ALA A 144 -25.94 15.84 3.08
C ALA A 144 -25.85 14.31 2.86
N SER A 145 -24.81 13.88 2.14
CA SER A 145 -24.50 12.51 1.76
C SER A 145 -22.98 12.34 1.65
N THR A 146 -22.50 11.10 1.81
CA THR A 146 -21.11 10.74 1.51
C THR A 146 -20.84 10.67 0.00
N VAL A 147 -21.90 10.52 -0.81
CA VAL A 147 -21.85 10.67 -2.26
C VAL A 147 -21.98 12.16 -2.58
N SER A 148 -20.93 12.74 -3.14
CA SER A 148 -20.91 14.15 -3.56
C SER A 148 -21.87 14.42 -4.72
N ALA A 149 -22.28 15.68 -4.88
CA ALA A 149 -23.22 16.08 -5.94
C ALA A 149 -22.58 16.93 -7.05
N ASP A 150 -21.32 17.33 -6.88
CA ASP A 150 -20.56 18.18 -7.80
C ASP A 150 -19.05 17.91 -7.71
N GLN A 151 -18.25 18.69 -8.46
CA GLN A 151 -16.79 18.64 -8.46
C GLN A 151 -16.20 20.05 -8.33
N ASP A 152 -16.86 20.92 -7.56
CA ASP A 152 -16.43 22.32 -7.44
C ASP A 152 -15.27 22.44 -6.44
N CYS A 153 -15.41 21.77 -5.31
CA CYS A 153 -14.44 21.69 -4.21
C CYS A 153 -14.79 20.49 -3.32
N ILE A 154 -14.10 20.33 -2.19
CA ILE A 154 -14.43 19.30 -1.20
C ILE A 154 -15.92 19.28 -0.83
N ASN A 155 -16.52 18.10 -0.73
CA ASN A 155 -17.89 17.88 -0.25
C ASN A 155 -17.96 18.01 1.28
N LEU A 156 -17.53 19.16 1.79
CA LEU A 156 -17.53 19.54 3.20
C LEU A 156 -17.97 21.00 3.27
N GLN A 157 -18.84 21.33 4.22
CA GLN A 157 -19.25 22.72 4.40
C GLN A 157 -18.05 23.58 4.84
N ASN A 158 -18.02 24.85 4.41
CA ASN A 158 -16.86 25.74 4.58
C ASN A 158 -16.41 25.94 6.04
N ASP A 159 -17.35 25.79 6.97
CA ASP A 159 -17.19 25.95 8.43
C ASP A 159 -17.11 24.60 9.17
N LYS A 160 -16.79 23.50 8.48
CA LYS A 160 -16.69 22.15 9.06
C LYS A 160 -15.30 21.52 8.95
N PHE A 161 -14.30 22.25 8.46
CA PHE A 161 -12.92 21.73 8.36
C PHE A 161 -12.34 21.39 9.74
N ASP A 162 -12.57 22.27 10.72
CA ASP A 162 -12.14 22.07 12.11
C ASP A 162 -12.98 21.02 12.83
N ASP A 163 -14.29 20.96 12.57
CA ASP A 163 -15.15 19.86 13.06
C ASP A 163 -14.70 18.50 12.55
N PHE A 164 -14.38 18.39 11.27
CA PHE A 164 -13.92 17.16 10.67
C PHE A 164 -12.52 16.76 11.20
N ALA A 165 -11.60 17.72 11.32
CA ALA A 165 -10.29 17.51 11.93
C ALA A 165 -10.42 17.01 13.38
N ARG A 166 -11.27 17.65 14.21
CA ARG A 166 -11.55 17.19 15.58
C ARG A 166 -12.16 15.79 15.61
N PHE A 167 -13.04 15.46 14.65
CA PHE A 167 -13.60 14.12 14.54
C PHE A 167 -12.53 13.05 14.31
N LEU A 168 -11.63 13.28 13.34
CA LEU A 168 -10.53 12.37 13.03
C LEU A 168 -9.57 12.21 14.22
N VAL A 169 -9.18 13.33 14.84
CA VAL A 169 -8.27 13.33 16.00
C VAL A 169 -8.92 12.66 17.21
N LYS A 170 -10.21 12.90 17.48
CA LYS A 170 -10.92 12.25 18.58
C LYS A 170 -11.03 10.74 18.38
N SER A 171 -11.25 10.32 17.13
CA SER A 171 -11.25 8.90 16.76
C SER A 171 -9.87 8.28 16.98
N ALA A 172 -8.79 8.90 16.50
CA ALA A 172 -7.43 8.42 16.74
C ALA A 172 -7.09 8.37 18.23
N GLN A 173 -7.40 9.43 18.99
CA GLN A 173 -7.18 9.53 20.43
C GLN A 173 -7.85 8.36 21.18
N HIS A 174 -9.12 8.07 20.86
CA HIS A 174 -9.87 6.98 21.51
C HIS A 174 -9.15 5.62 21.38
N PHE A 175 -8.64 5.29 20.20
CA PHE A 175 -7.92 4.02 20.01
C PHE A 175 -6.51 4.04 20.61
N ARG A 176 -5.84 5.21 20.66
CA ARG A 176 -4.58 5.37 21.38
C ARG A 176 -4.72 5.16 22.88
N GLU A 177 -5.80 5.66 23.49
CA GLU A 177 -6.13 5.42 24.90
C GLU A 177 -6.31 3.92 25.22
N GLN A 178 -6.68 3.11 24.21
CA GLN A 178 -6.78 1.65 24.31
C GLN A 178 -5.49 0.91 23.94
N GLY A 179 -4.40 1.63 23.70
CA GLY A 179 -3.09 1.08 23.37
C GLY A 179 -2.89 0.67 21.91
N PHE A 180 -3.67 1.23 20.97
CA PHE A 180 -3.41 1.09 19.54
C PHE A 180 -2.61 2.29 19.03
N HIS A 181 -1.49 2.06 18.36
CA HIS A 181 -0.67 3.16 17.83
C HIS A 181 -1.23 3.67 16.51
N VAL A 182 -2.26 4.52 16.59
CA VAL A 182 -2.76 5.28 15.44
C VAL A 182 -1.76 6.40 15.16
N ASN A 183 -0.83 6.14 14.25
CA ASN A 183 0.34 6.98 13.98
C ASN A 183 0.10 7.96 12.82
N TYR A 184 -0.87 7.67 11.96
CA TYR A 184 -1.14 8.47 10.77
C TYR A 184 -2.65 8.73 10.61
N ILE A 185 -3.00 9.93 10.14
CA ILE A 185 -4.33 10.31 9.66
C ILE A 185 -4.20 10.78 8.21
N SER A 186 -4.96 10.18 7.31
CA SER A 186 -5.07 10.54 5.89
C SER A 186 -6.49 11.05 5.59
N PRO A 187 -6.73 12.38 5.56
CA PRO A 187 -8.08 12.95 5.59
C PRO A 187 -8.84 12.85 4.26
N ASN A 188 -8.13 12.68 3.14
CA ASN A 188 -8.71 12.76 1.81
C ASN A 188 -8.17 11.63 0.94
N ASN A 189 -9.06 10.95 0.23
CA ASN A 189 -8.73 9.89 -0.72
C ASN A 189 -8.95 10.36 -2.16
N GLU A 190 -7.94 10.20 -3.02
CA GLU A 190 -7.99 10.54 -4.45
C GLU A 190 -8.73 11.84 -4.75
N PRO A 191 -8.25 12.98 -4.20
CA PRO A 191 -8.94 14.27 -4.34
C PRO A 191 -9.10 14.71 -5.80
N ASN A 192 -8.33 14.12 -6.73
CA ASN A 192 -8.44 14.29 -8.17
C ASN A 192 -9.67 13.61 -8.81
N GLY A 193 -10.35 12.70 -8.11
CA GLY A 193 -11.45 11.90 -8.64
C GLY A 193 -12.73 12.71 -8.90
N GLN A 194 -13.48 12.33 -9.94
CA GLN A 194 -14.83 12.84 -10.20
C GLN A 194 -15.85 12.07 -9.36
N TRP A 195 -15.76 12.20 -8.03
CA TRP A 195 -16.48 11.33 -7.11
C TRP A 195 -18.03 11.44 -7.17
N HIS A 196 -18.58 12.58 -7.58
CA HIS A 196 -20.04 12.75 -7.67
C HIS A 196 -20.72 11.87 -8.72
N THR A 197 -19.97 11.31 -9.68
CA THR A 197 -20.52 10.38 -10.67
C THR A 197 -20.47 8.92 -10.19
N ASN A 198 -20.02 8.68 -8.95
CA ASN A 198 -19.80 7.34 -8.43
C ASN A 198 -20.62 7.10 -7.16
N SER A 199 -21.75 6.40 -7.28
CA SER A 199 -22.56 5.95 -6.13
C SER A 199 -22.12 4.59 -5.57
N PHE A 200 -21.10 3.96 -6.16
CA PHE A 200 -20.62 2.65 -5.70
C PHE A 200 -19.88 2.74 -4.36
N GLN A 201 -19.35 3.91 -4.01
CA GLN A 201 -18.57 4.14 -2.79
C GLN A 201 -18.65 5.59 -2.32
N GLU A 202 -18.24 5.83 -1.08
CA GLU A 202 -18.00 7.17 -0.54
C GLU A 202 -16.84 7.85 -1.28
N GLY A 203 -16.88 9.18 -1.44
CA GLY A 203 -15.81 9.89 -2.12
C GLY A 203 -16.05 11.39 -2.28
N SER A 204 -14.97 12.16 -2.29
CA SER A 204 -15.01 13.60 -2.54
C SER A 204 -13.83 14.07 -3.37
N PHE A 205 -14.11 14.83 -4.42
CA PHE A 205 -13.10 15.70 -5.04
C PHE A 205 -12.57 16.69 -4.00
N ALA A 206 -11.34 17.19 -4.13
CA ALA A 206 -10.85 18.31 -3.32
C ALA A 206 -9.77 19.10 -4.07
N THR A 207 -9.74 20.41 -3.89
CA THR A 207 -8.71 21.28 -4.45
C THR A 207 -7.45 21.29 -3.58
N LYS A 208 -6.33 21.82 -4.08
CA LYS A 208 -5.12 22.06 -3.25
C LYS A 208 -5.40 22.96 -2.04
N ALA A 209 -6.29 23.94 -2.18
CA ALA A 209 -6.70 24.82 -1.09
C ALA A 209 -7.48 24.07 -0.01
N ASP A 210 -8.35 23.14 -0.40
CA ASP A 210 -9.10 22.28 0.53
C ASP A 210 -8.14 21.36 1.31
N LEU A 211 -7.19 20.72 0.61
CA LEU A 211 -6.17 19.87 1.22
C LEU A 211 -5.31 20.66 2.22
N TYR A 212 -4.88 21.87 1.85
CA TYR A 212 -4.13 22.76 2.73
C TYR A 212 -4.92 23.07 4.02
N ARG A 213 -6.21 23.43 3.90
CA ARG A 213 -7.08 23.70 5.06
C ARG A 213 -7.28 22.48 5.95
N MET A 214 -7.42 21.29 5.36
CA MET A 214 -7.50 20.04 6.13
C MET A 214 -6.22 19.78 6.93
N VAL A 215 -5.04 20.02 6.34
CA VAL A 215 -3.77 19.90 7.07
C VAL A 215 -3.67 20.94 8.19
N GLU A 216 -4.07 22.19 7.93
CA GLU A 216 -4.06 23.28 8.90
C GLU A 216 -4.91 22.95 10.15
N GLU A 217 -6.16 22.51 9.94
CA GLU A 217 -7.06 22.19 11.05
C GLU A 217 -6.67 20.90 11.77
N LEU A 218 -6.12 19.90 11.08
CA LEU A 218 -5.56 18.71 11.73
C LEU A 218 -4.30 19.01 12.52
N ASP A 219 -3.42 19.88 12.04
CA ASP A 219 -2.20 20.26 12.76
C ASP A 219 -2.55 20.91 14.11
N LYS A 220 -3.56 21.77 14.10
CA LYS A 220 -4.13 22.38 15.29
C LYS A 220 -4.77 21.33 16.21
N ALA A 221 -5.69 20.52 15.70
CA ALA A 221 -6.42 19.54 16.50
C ALA A 221 -5.49 18.47 17.13
N ILE A 222 -4.48 17.99 16.40
CA ILE A 222 -3.47 17.06 16.91
C ILE A 222 -2.66 17.71 18.05
N SER A 223 -2.26 18.98 17.86
CA SER A 223 -1.53 19.73 18.90
C SER A 223 -2.37 19.95 20.16
N GLU A 224 -3.67 20.24 20.01
CA GLU A 224 -4.61 20.40 21.12
C GLU A 224 -4.84 19.09 21.88
N ALA A 225 -4.99 17.97 21.15
CA ALA A 225 -5.18 16.65 21.75
C ALA A 225 -3.88 16.02 22.31
N GLN A 226 -2.72 16.57 21.93
CA GLN A 226 -1.38 16.09 22.32
C GLN A 226 -1.14 14.61 22.01
N ILE A 227 -1.65 14.13 20.89
CA ILE A 227 -1.42 12.75 20.43
C ILE A 227 -0.22 12.68 19.47
N ASP A 228 0.57 11.62 19.58
CA ASP A 228 1.67 11.33 18.64
C ASP A 228 1.13 10.67 17.37
N THR A 229 0.51 11.50 16.53
CA THR A 229 -0.10 11.14 15.25
C THR A 229 0.26 12.21 14.23
N LYS A 230 0.47 11.82 12.97
CA LYS A 230 0.84 12.74 11.90
C LYS A 230 -0.10 12.69 10.70
N ILE A 231 -0.10 13.74 9.90
CA ILE A 231 -1.00 13.93 8.77
C ILE A 231 -0.32 13.47 7.48
N LEU A 232 -0.95 12.58 6.71
CA LEU A 232 -0.49 12.12 5.41
C LEU A 232 -1.42 12.62 4.30
N ILE A 233 -0.87 13.19 3.24
CA ILE A 233 -1.59 13.69 2.05
C ILE A 233 -0.73 13.44 0.80
N PRO A 234 -1.26 13.59 -0.43
CA PRO A 234 -2.66 13.83 -0.79
C PRO A 234 -3.48 12.59 -1.17
N GLU A 235 -2.86 11.40 -1.24
CA GLU A 235 -3.53 10.17 -1.73
C GLU A 235 -4.06 10.33 -3.16
N VAL A 236 -3.33 11.01 -4.07
CA VAL A 236 -3.79 11.17 -5.45
C VAL A 236 -3.87 9.82 -6.17
N GLY A 237 -4.98 9.59 -6.87
CA GLY A 237 -5.31 8.31 -7.52
C GLY A 237 -4.52 8.01 -8.80
N ASP A 238 -3.72 8.97 -9.27
CA ASP A 238 -2.80 8.78 -10.40
C ASP A 238 -1.57 9.64 -10.12
N MET A 239 -0.38 9.04 -10.18
CA MET A 239 0.89 9.71 -9.92
C MET A 239 1.12 10.96 -10.80
N LYS A 240 0.43 11.12 -11.94
CA LYS A 240 0.58 12.32 -12.79
C LYS A 240 0.23 13.62 -12.06
N TYR A 241 -0.72 13.57 -11.10
CA TYR A 241 -1.14 14.75 -10.32
C TYR A 241 -0.06 15.23 -9.35
N LEU A 242 1.02 14.49 -9.19
CA LEU A 242 2.20 14.99 -8.48
C LEU A 242 2.89 16.14 -9.22
N PHE A 243 2.56 16.34 -10.49
CA PHE A 243 3.13 17.35 -11.37
C PHE A 243 2.03 18.20 -12.00
N GLU A 244 2.37 19.39 -12.49
CA GLU A 244 1.45 20.22 -13.29
C GLU A 244 1.05 19.50 -14.59
N ILE A 245 -0.26 19.41 -14.86
CA ILE A 245 -0.82 18.71 -16.03
C ILE A 245 -1.86 19.54 -16.79
N ASP A 246 -2.49 20.52 -16.17
CA ASP A 246 -3.51 21.35 -16.81
C ASP A 246 -3.50 22.81 -16.32
N SER A 247 -4.42 23.63 -16.85
CA SER A 247 -4.57 25.05 -16.49
C SER A 247 -5.81 25.32 -15.63
N ILE A 248 -6.54 24.28 -15.22
CA ILE A 248 -7.77 24.38 -14.45
C ILE A 248 -7.39 24.51 -12.98
N THR A 249 -7.55 25.71 -12.41
CA THR A 249 -7.07 26.05 -11.06
C THR A 249 -7.61 25.15 -9.94
N LYS A 250 -8.78 24.53 -10.10
CA LYS A 250 -9.34 23.62 -9.09
C LYS A 250 -8.65 22.26 -9.06
N THR A 251 -8.00 21.83 -10.14
CA THR A 251 -7.36 20.51 -10.23
C THR A 251 -6.28 20.36 -9.14
N PRO A 252 -6.30 19.27 -8.35
CA PRO A 252 -5.27 18.99 -7.36
C PRO A 252 -4.03 18.35 -8.00
N ASP A 253 -3.50 18.98 -9.03
CA ASP A 253 -2.22 18.63 -9.65
C ASP A 253 -1.04 19.41 -9.04
N ASP A 254 0.16 19.24 -9.57
CA ASP A 254 1.38 19.93 -9.12
C ASP A 254 1.66 19.80 -7.60
N ILE A 255 1.27 18.67 -7.01
CA ILE A 255 1.36 18.47 -5.56
C ILE A 255 2.78 18.66 -5.03
N ILE A 256 3.79 18.12 -5.73
CA ILE A 256 5.19 18.16 -5.25
C ILE A 256 5.63 19.62 -5.09
N HIS A 257 5.52 20.44 -6.12
CA HIS A 257 5.95 21.84 -6.07
C HIS A 257 4.98 22.71 -5.26
N SER A 258 3.68 22.62 -5.51
CA SER A 258 2.69 23.49 -4.89
C SER A 258 2.55 23.29 -3.37
N MET A 259 2.72 22.05 -2.88
CA MET A 259 2.50 21.72 -1.45
C MET A 259 3.76 21.25 -0.71
N PHE A 260 4.72 20.63 -1.39
CA PHE A 260 5.92 20.03 -0.79
C PHE A 260 7.24 20.72 -1.16
N TYR A 261 7.16 21.92 -1.74
CA TYR A 261 8.25 22.89 -1.71
C TYR A 261 7.90 24.02 -0.73
N LYS A 262 8.90 24.59 -0.08
CA LYS A 262 8.70 25.62 0.97
C LYS A 262 8.05 26.90 0.43
N ASP A 263 8.34 27.24 -0.81
CA ASP A 263 7.82 28.38 -1.57
C ASP A 263 6.60 28.05 -2.42
N GLY A 264 6.10 26.81 -2.35
CA GLY A 264 4.86 26.40 -3.00
C GLY A 264 3.65 27.20 -2.51
N GLN A 265 2.70 27.48 -3.41
CA GLN A 265 1.50 28.28 -3.13
C GLN A 265 0.71 27.76 -1.92
N TYR A 266 0.64 26.44 -1.77
CA TYR A 266 -0.07 25.75 -0.69
C TYR A 266 0.90 24.93 0.16
N SER A 267 2.11 25.43 0.39
CA SER A 267 3.14 24.70 1.13
C SER A 267 2.66 24.27 2.51
N VAL A 268 2.73 22.96 2.76
CA VAL A 268 2.36 22.34 4.05
C VAL A 268 3.56 22.05 4.94
N LEU A 269 4.79 22.24 4.46
CA LEU A 269 6.02 21.89 5.18
C LEU A 269 6.22 22.65 6.52
N LYS A 270 5.44 23.72 6.73
CA LYS A 270 5.44 24.51 7.96
C LYS A 270 4.65 23.87 9.12
N PHE A 271 3.77 22.92 8.84
CA PHE A 271 2.91 22.31 9.85
C PHE A 271 3.68 21.27 10.67
N LYS A 272 3.58 21.36 12.00
CA LYS A 272 4.36 20.57 12.95
C LYS A 272 4.01 19.08 12.88
N ASN A 273 2.74 18.78 12.70
CA ASN A 273 2.18 17.44 12.72
C ASN A 273 2.00 16.86 11.33
N LEU A 274 2.50 17.52 10.27
CA LEU A 274 2.63 16.90 8.97
C LEU A 274 3.59 15.70 9.08
N PHE A 275 3.18 14.56 8.51
CA PHE A 275 4.14 13.52 8.18
C PHE A 275 4.86 13.97 6.92
N ASN A 276 6.17 14.25 7.01
CA ASN A 276 6.97 14.75 5.89
C ASN A 276 7.16 13.67 4.80
N CYS A 277 6.06 13.36 4.11
CA CYS A 277 5.90 12.30 3.15
C CYS A 277 4.77 12.66 2.18
N VAL A 278 4.97 12.40 0.90
CA VAL A 278 3.93 12.48 -0.13
C VAL A 278 3.34 11.08 -0.34
N ALA A 279 2.01 10.98 -0.40
CA ALA A 279 1.30 9.74 -0.73
C ALA A 279 0.61 9.82 -2.10
N ALA A 280 0.77 8.78 -2.92
CA ALA A 280 0.10 8.64 -4.22
C ALA A 280 -0.15 7.16 -4.57
N HIS A 281 -1.10 6.92 -5.46
CA HIS A 281 -1.55 5.59 -5.85
C HIS A 281 -0.91 5.15 -7.17
N ASP A 282 -0.65 3.85 -7.32
CA ASP A 282 0.04 3.30 -8.49
C ASP A 282 -0.87 3.21 -9.74
N TYR A 283 -2.18 3.42 -9.60
CA TYR A 283 -3.14 3.24 -10.67
C TYR A 283 -2.77 4.01 -11.94
N TRP A 284 -3.05 3.39 -13.09
CA TRP A 284 -2.81 3.95 -14.44
C TRP A 284 -1.35 4.24 -14.78
N SER A 285 -0.41 4.01 -13.86
CA SER A 285 1.02 4.27 -14.03
C SER A 285 1.88 3.01 -14.07
N ALA A 286 1.27 1.82 -13.98
CA ALA A 286 1.96 0.53 -13.90
C ALA A 286 2.34 -0.08 -15.26
N TYR A 287 1.75 0.41 -16.36
CA TYR A 287 1.98 -0.09 -17.71
C TYR A 287 1.70 1.01 -18.76
N PRO A 288 2.46 1.07 -19.88
CA PRO A 288 3.58 0.20 -20.24
C PRO A 288 4.84 0.46 -19.39
N ALA A 289 5.86 -0.39 -19.53
CA ALA A 289 7.09 -0.31 -18.74
C ALA A 289 7.82 1.04 -18.86
N THR A 290 7.68 1.77 -19.98
CA THR A 290 8.21 3.14 -20.12
C THR A 290 7.54 4.11 -19.15
N LEU A 291 6.21 4.12 -19.09
CA LEU A 291 5.47 4.96 -18.14
C LEU A 291 5.81 4.57 -16.69
N LEU A 292 5.86 3.25 -16.41
CA LEU A 292 6.23 2.71 -15.11
C LEU A 292 7.52 3.32 -14.57
N VAL A 293 8.59 3.31 -15.37
CA VAL A 293 9.91 3.78 -14.94
C VAL A 293 10.02 5.31 -14.96
N ASP A 294 9.50 5.96 -16.00
CA ASP A 294 9.69 7.40 -16.21
C ASP A 294 9.01 8.23 -15.12
N ILE A 295 7.77 7.88 -14.76
CA ILE A 295 7.03 8.63 -13.74
C ILE A 295 7.64 8.48 -12.35
N ARG A 296 8.12 7.28 -11.99
CA ARG A 296 8.74 7.00 -10.69
C ARG A 296 10.10 7.67 -10.55
N ASN A 297 10.90 7.67 -11.62
CA ASN A 297 12.13 8.46 -11.68
C ASN A 297 11.84 9.97 -11.54
N ARG A 298 10.79 10.48 -12.19
CA ARG A 298 10.38 11.88 -12.07
C ARG A 298 9.96 12.22 -10.64
N ILE A 299 9.21 11.34 -9.95
CA ILE A 299 8.83 11.54 -8.54
C ILE A 299 10.08 11.75 -7.69
N HIS A 300 11.04 10.82 -7.77
CA HIS A 300 12.26 10.95 -6.97
C HIS A 300 13.05 12.20 -7.32
N LYS A 301 13.22 12.50 -8.61
CA LYS A 301 13.95 13.70 -9.08
C LYS A 301 13.36 14.99 -8.49
N GLU A 302 12.05 15.19 -8.62
CA GLU A 302 11.42 16.45 -8.21
C GLU A 302 11.28 16.52 -6.67
N LEU A 303 10.96 15.41 -6.01
CA LEU A 303 10.76 15.38 -4.56
C LEU A 303 12.08 15.48 -3.77
N SER A 304 13.14 14.80 -4.20
CA SER A 304 14.45 14.88 -3.53
C SER A 304 15.12 16.26 -3.68
N ALA A 305 14.80 16.99 -4.75
CA ALA A 305 15.29 18.34 -4.98
C ALA A 305 14.66 19.40 -4.05
N ASN A 306 13.58 19.07 -3.32
CA ASN A 306 12.93 20.00 -2.41
C ASN A 306 13.78 20.39 -1.18
N SER A 307 14.90 19.72 -0.94
CA SER A 307 15.84 19.97 0.17
C SER A 307 15.25 19.80 1.58
N HIS A 308 14.16 19.04 1.74
CA HIS A 308 13.49 18.76 3.02
C HIS A 308 13.52 17.28 3.40
N ASN A 309 14.21 16.42 2.64
CA ASN A 309 14.29 14.98 2.87
C ASN A 309 12.88 14.34 3.00
N THR A 310 11.95 14.80 2.17
CA THR A 310 10.56 14.34 2.17
C THR A 310 10.48 12.91 1.63
N LYS A 311 9.77 12.04 2.36
CA LYS A 311 9.54 10.65 1.96
C LYS A 311 8.49 10.55 0.86
N PHE A 312 8.42 9.38 0.22
CA PHE A 312 7.34 9.02 -0.69
C PHE A 312 6.72 7.69 -0.25
N TRP A 313 5.39 7.59 -0.24
CA TRP A 313 4.66 6.35 -0.02
C TRP A 313 3.79 6.06 -1.25
N ALA A 314 3.94 4.85 -1.81
CA ALA A 314 2.96 4.28 -2.73
C ALA A 314 1.83 3.68 -1.89
N SER A 315 0.71 4.39 -1.79
CA SER A 315 -0.23 4.26 -0.67
C SER A 315 -1.53 3.51 -0.99
N GLU A 316 -1.75 3.18 -2.27
CA GLU A 316 -2.86 2.34 -2.70
C GLU A 316 -2.58 1.72 -4.07
N TYR A 317 -2.90 0.42 -4.20
CA TYR A 317 -2.96 -0.27 -5.48
C TYR A 317 -3.81 -1.54 -5.39
N CYS A 318 -4.48 -1.86 -6.48
CA CYS A 318 -5.02 -3.17 -6.82
C CYS A 318 -5.11 -3.28 -8.34
N ILE A 319 -5.32 -4.48 -8.88
CA ILE A 319 -5.48 -4.64 -10.33
C ILE A 319 -6.80 -4.01 -10.78
N LEU A 320 -6.74 -2.94 -11.58
CA LEU A 320 -7.92 -2.27 -12.18
C LEU A 320 -7.81 -2.18 -13.71
N GLU A 321 -6.61 -1.94 -14.19
CA GLU A 321 -6.27 -1.78 -15.59
C GLU A 321 -6.39 -3.09 -16.37
N LYS A 322 -6.55 -2.96 -17.69
CA LYS A 322 -6.55 -4.07 -18.62
C LYS A 322 -5.41 -3.90 -19.61
N ASN A 323 -4.52 -4.87 -19.65
CA ASN A 323 -3.48 -5.05 -20.67
C ASN A 323 -3.20 -6.54 -20.88
N GLU A 324 -2.42 -6.86 -21.89
CA GLU A 324 -2.12 -8.23 -22.35
C GLU A 324 -1.31 -9.07 -21.35
N GLU A 325 -0.60 -8.46 -20.39
CA GLU A 325 0.19 -9.20 -19.40
C GLU A 325 -0.72 -9.89 -18.36
N ILE A 326 -1.87 -9.29 -18.04
CA ILE A 326 -2.71 -9.66 -16.89
C ILE A 326 -4.20 -9.91 -17.21
N THR A 327 -4.68 -9.45 -18.36
CA THR A 327 -6.08 -9.65 -18.79
C THR A 327 -6.22 -10.97 -19.51
N MET A 328 -6.50 -12.03 -18.75
CA MET A 328 -6.53 -13.40 -19.25
C MET A 328 -7.64 -14.20 -18.56
N PRO A 329 -8.09 -15.32 -19.15
CA PRO A 329 -8.89 -16.30 -18.42
C PRO A 329 -8.17 -16.79 -17.16
N ALA A 330 -8.95 -17.12 -16.12
CA ALA A 330 -8.41 -17.68 -14.88
C ALA A 330 -7.58 -18.93 -15.17
N SER A 331 -6.32 -18.92 -14.74
CA SER A 331 -5.38 -20.02 -14.92
C SER A 331 -4.19 -19.83 -13.97
N PRO A 332 -3.46 -20.91 -13.62
CA PRO A 332 -2.23 -20.77 -12.83
C PRO A 332 -1.21 -19.80 -13.45
N LYS A 333 -1.14 -19.74 -14.78
CA LYS A 333 -0.31 -18.79 -15.52
C LYS A 333 -0.74 -17.34 -15.28
N ARG A 334 -2.04 -17.07 -15.34
CA ARG A 334 -2.58 -15.73 -15.00
C ARG A 334 -2.23 -15.37 -13.56
N SER A 335 -2.42 -16.28 -12.60
CA SER A 335 -2.13 -16.02 -11.19
C SER A 335 -0.68 -15.59 -10.98
N ILE A 336 0.30 -16.31 -11.53
CA ILE A 336 1.72 -15.89 -11.41
C ILE A 336 2.03 -14.62 -12.20
N ASN A 337 1.38 -14.38 -13.35
CA ASN A 337 1.53 -13.12 -14.08
C ASN A 337 1.08 -11.93 -13.24
N LEU A 338 -0.08 -12.01 -12.58
CA LEU A 338 -0.56 -10.99 -11.65
C LEU A 338 0.46 -10.76 -10.52
N GLY A 339 0.95 -11.83 -9.90
CA GLY A 339 1.97 -11.73 -8.85
C GLY A 339 3.25 -11.02 -9.32
N LEU A 340 3.78 -11.38 -10.49
CA LEU A 340 5.00 -10.76 -11.02
C LEU A 340 4.77 -9.32 -11.45
N TYR A 341 3.61 -9.02 -12.05
CA TYR A 341 3.24 -7.68 -12.47
C TYR A 341 3.22 -6.73 -11.28
N VAL A 342 2.62 -7.13 -10.15
CA VAL A 342 2.64 -6.31 -8.93
C VAL A 342 4.01 -6.28 -8.27
N ALA A 343 4.75 -7.39 -8.25
CA ALA A 343 6.13 -7.38 -7.75
C ALA A 343 7.00 -6.37 -8.51
N ARG A 344 6.79 -6.22 -9.82
CA ARG A 344 7.46 -5.22 -10.66
C ARG A 344 7.10 -3.80 -10.22
N ILE A 345 5.85 -3.51 -9.90
CA ILE A 345 5.43 -2.20 -9.37
C ILE A 345 6.18 -1.92 -8.06
N ILE A 346 6.06 -2.83 -7.08
CA ILE A 346 6.75 -2.73 -5.77
C ILE A 346 8.24 -2.46 -5.95
N HIS A 347 8.91 -3.22 -6.84
CA HIS A 347 10.32 -3.02 -7.10
C HIS A 347 10.62 -1.60 -7.56
N ASN A 348 9.90 -1.10 -8.57
CA ASN A 348 10.17 0.20 -9.17
C ASN A 348 9.81 1.35 -8.22
N ASP A 349 8.80 1.21 -7.37
CA ASP A 349 8.54 2.21 -6.32
C ASP A 349 9.69 2.29 -5.33
N LEU A 350 10.18 1.13 -4.88
CA LEU A 350 11.29 1.08 -3.92
C LEU A 350 12.61 1.56 -4.53
N THR A 351 12.91 1.26 -5.79
CA THR A 351 14.22 1.55 -6.39
C THR A 351 14.29 2.87 -7.15
N LEU A 352 13.20 3.26 -7.84
CA LEU A 352 13.17 4.48 -8.67
C LEU A 352 12.52 5.64 -7.93
N ALA A 353 11.31 5.45 -7.38
CA ALA A 353 10.62 6.49 -6.61
C ALA A 353 11.20 6.68 -5.19
N ASN A 354 12.08 5.77 -4.74
CA ASN A 354 12.59 5.73 -3.37
C ASN A 354 11.48 5.68 -2.32
N ALA A 355 10.43 4.89 -2.59
CA ALA A 355 9.31 4.76 -1.66
C ALA A 355 9.78 4.17 -0.31
N SER A 356 9.32 4.79 0.78
CA SER A 356 9.49 4.31 2.15
C SER A 356 8.38 3.35 2.57
N ALA A 357 7.25 3.33 1.87
CA ALA A 357 6.21 2.31 2.04
C ALA A 357 5.54 1.95 0.72
N TRP A 358 5.02 0.74 0.66
CA TRP A 358 4.15 0.26 -0.41
C TRP A 358 2.90 -0.39 0.18
N GLN A 359 1.72 0.00 -0.30
CA GLN A 359 0.46 -0.31 0.36
C GLN A 359 -0.59 -0.78 -0.64
N TRP A 360 -1.16 -1.96 -0.39
CA TRP A 360 -2.34 -2.43 -1.09
C TRP A 360 -3.57 -1.55 -0.79
N TRP A 361 -4.53 -1.58 -1.72
CA TRP A 361 -5.93 -1.26 -1.41
C TRP A 361 -6.51 -2.34 -0.47
N THR A 362 -7.73 -2.85 -0.71
CA THR A 362 -8.32 -3.86 0.17
C THR A 362 -7.46 -5.12 0.25
N ALA A 363 -7.18 -5.60 1.46
CA ALA A 363 -6.41 -6.84 1.65
C ALA A 363 -7.14 -8.10 1.12
N VAL A 364 -8.47 -8.02 1.03
CA VAL A 364 -9.38 -9.08 0.61
C VAL A 364 -10.28 -8.57 -0.51
N SER A 365 -10.62 -9.41 -1.49
CA SER A 365 -11.53 -9.10 -2.60
C SER A 365 -12.31 -10.34 -3.03
N LEU A 366 -13.40 -10.15 -3.78
CA LEU A 366 -14.09 -11.23 -4.47
C LEU A 366 -13.35 -11.62 -5.77
N GLY A 367 -12.60 -10.68 -6.36
CA GLY A 367 -11.76 -10.88 -7.53
C GLY A 367 -10.35 -11.34 -7.19
N GLU A 368 -9.62 -11.80 -8.20
CA GLU A 368 -8.18 -12.06 -8.12
C GLU A 368 -7.40 -10.77 -8.47
N ASP A 369 -7.57 -9.75 -7.65
CA ASP A 369 -7.03 -8.39 -7.88
C ASP A 369 -6.22 -7.84 -6.68
N VAL A 370 -6.17 -8.59 -5.58
CA VAL A 370 -5.50 -8.25 -4.31
C VAL A 370 -4.92 -9.52 -3.64
N PRO A 371 -4.30 -9.44 -2.44
CA PRO A 371 -3.71 -10.59 -1.76
C PRO A 371 -4.61 -11.81 -1.53
N ILE A 372 -5.81 -11.60 -1.01
CA ILE A 372 -6.70 -12.69 -0.61
C ILE A 372 -7.99 -12.59 -1.42
N GLN A 373 -8.28 -13.64 -2.17
CA GLN A 373 -9.57 -13.82 -2.81
C GLN A 373 -10.53 -14.55 -1.85
N LEU A 374 -11.73 -13.99 -1.70
CA LEU A 374 -12.83 -14.59 -0.96
C LEU A 374 -13.73 -15.30 -1.96
N LEU A 375 -13.87 -16.61 -1.80
CA LEU A 375 -14.71 -17.45 -2.64
C LEU A 375 -15.98 -17.83 -1.87
N PRO A 376 -17.19 -17.67 -2.44
CA PRO A 376 -18.40 -18.17 -1.80
C PRO A 376 -18.28 -19.68 -1.55
N LEU A 377 -18.85 -20.15 -0.45
CA LEU A 377 -19.00 -21.60 -0.23
C LEU A 377 -19.82 -22.22 -1.37
N GLU A 378 -19.64 -23.52 -1.61
CA GLU A 378 -20.35 -24.23 -2.67
C GLU A 378 -21.87 -23.99 -2.61
N GLY A 379 -22.48 -23.67 -3.76
CA GLY A 379 -23.90 -23.33 -3.87
C GLY A 379 -24.31 -21.94 -3.34
N SER A 380 -23.36 -21.14 -2.83
CA SER A 380 -23.63 -19.80 -2.30
C SER A 380 -23.33 -18.70 -3.33
N ASN A 381 -23.83 -17.48 -3.09
CA ASN A 381 -23.62 -16.32 -3.96
C ASN A 381 -22.62 -15.32 -3.35
N GLY A 382 -22.25 -14.27 -4.10
CA GLY A 382 -21.31 -13.26 -3.62
C GLY A 382 -21.73 -12.55 -2.33
N LEU A 383 -23.03 -12.35 -2.08
CA LEU A 383 -23.51 -11.70 -0.84
C LEU A 383 -23.33 -12.58 0.40
N SER A 384 -23.31 -13.91 0.25
CA SER A 384 -23.04 -14.84 1.37
C SER A 384 -21.69 -14.59 2.04
N LEU A 385 -20.73 -14.01 1.32
CA LEU A 385 -19.41 -13.62 1.83
C LEU A 385 -19.47 -12.55 2.92
N GLN A 386 -20.62 -11.89 3.14
CA GLN A 386 -20.79 -11.03 4.32
C GLN A 386 -20.83 -11.83 5.63
N TYR A 387 -20.99 -13.15 5.56
CA TYR A 387 -21.17 -14.03 6.71
C TYR A 387 -20.13 -15.15 6.78
N ASP A 388 -19.77 -15.76 5.64
CA ASP A 388 -18.71 -16.77 5.58
C ASP A 388 -18.22 -16.99 4.14
N GLY A 389 -17.00 -17.52 3.98
CA GLY A 389 -16.40 -17.85 2.68
C GLY A 389 -15.17 -18.75 2.78
N GLU A 390 -14.65 -19.15 1.63
CA GLU A 390 -13.35 -19.80 1.49
C GLU A 390 -12.25 -18.75 1.28
N ILE A 391 -11.10 -18.99 1.90
CA ILE A 391 -9.92 -18.11 1.84
C ILE A 391 -8.96 -18.66 0.80
N SER A 392 -8.78 -17.93 -0.29
CA SER A 392 -7.83 -18.28 -1.35
C SER A 392 -6.71 -17.23 -1.45
N THR A 393 -5.46 -17.64 -1.28
CA THR A 393 -4.31 -16.74 -1.41
C THR A 393 -3.92 -16.58 -2.89
N THR A 394 -3.77 -15.35 -3.37
CA THR A 394 -3.27 -15.09 -4.72
C THR A 394 -1.73 -15.11 -4.75
N LYS A 395 -1.12 -15.16 -5.94
CA LYS A 395 0.35 -14.99 -6.04
C LYS A 395 0.79 -13.55 -5.73
N MET A 396 -0.11 -12.58 -5.81
CA MET A 396 0.16 -11.21 -5.36
C MET A 396 0.44 -11.16 -3.85
N LEU A 397 -0.22 -12.03 -3.06
CA LEU A 397 0.12 -12.18 -1.65
C LEU A 397 1.57 -12.59 -1.44
N TRP A 398 1.95 -13.69 -2.10
CA TRP A 398 3.26 -14.31 -1.90
C TRP A 398 4.40 -13.52 -2.52
N THR A 399 4.15 -12.76 -3.58
CA THR A 399 5.15 -11.84 -4.16
C THR A 399 5.30 -10.57 -3.34
N THR A 400 4.22 -10.03 -2.75
CA THR A 400 4.35 -8.97 -1.74
C THR A 400 5.10 -9.48 -0.51
N ALA A 401 4.85 -10.73 -0.08
CA ALA A 401 5.53 -11.35 1.06
C ALA A 401 7.05 -11.56 0.84
N ASN A 402 7.52 -11.64 -0.41
CA ASN A 402 8.97 -11.61 -0.69
C ASN A 402 9.61 -10.31 -0.16
N TYR A 403 8.88 -9.19 -0.21
CA TYR A 403 9.33 -7.94 0.40
C TYR A 403 8.87 -7.86 1.85
N SER A 404 7.55 -7.82 2.05
CA SER A 404 6.89 -7.50 3.31
C SER A 404 7.07 -8.52 4.42
N PHE A 405 7.62 -9.72 4.23
CA PHE A 405 7.93 -10.60 5.37
C PHE A 405 9.35 -10.33 5.92
N PHE A 406 10.27 -9.92 5.04
CA PHE A 406 11.71 -9.84 5.29
C PHE A 406 12.22 -8.41 5.42
N VAL A 407 11.73 -7.47 4.61
CA VAL A 407 12.12 -6.05 4.65
C VAL A 407 11.29 -5.34 5.73
N ARG A 408 11.90 -5.00 6.86
CA ARG A 408 11.22 -4.55 8.09
C ARG A 408 11.34 -3.06 8.35
N PRO A 409 10.41 -2.48 9.13
CA PRO A 409 10.50 -1.09 9.58
C PRO A 409 11.89 -0.78 10.14
N GLY A 410 12.48 0.33 9.71
CA GLY A 410 13.83 0.76 10.09
C GLY A 410 14.97 0.18 9.24
N MET A 411 14.72 -0.85 8.41
CA MET A 411 15.70 -1.24 7.39
C MET A 411 15.88 -0.10 6.39
N ARG A 412 17.08 0.01 5.83
CA ARG A 412 17.37 0.94 4.74
C ARG A 412 17.65 0.18 3.46
N ARG A 413 17.18 0.72 2.33
CA ARG A 413 17.59 0.23 1.01
C ARG A 413 19.06 0.58 0.78
N ILE A 414 19.82 -0.38 0.26
CA ILE A 414 21.24 -0.22 -0.07
C ILE A 414 21.49 -0.54 -1.54
N SER A 415 22.63 -0.09 -2.06
CA SER A 415 22.99 -0.31 -3.46
C SER A 415 23.24 -1.78 -3.75
N VAL A 416 22.66 -2.25 -4.84
CA VAL A 416 23.02 -3.51 -5.49
C VAL A 416 23.09 -3.24 -6.98
N LYS A 417 24.25 -3.49 -7.61
CA LYS A 417 24.46 -3.15 -9.02
C LYS A 417 25.05 -4.33 -9.80
N PRO A 418 24.59 -4.56 -11.05
CA PRO A 418 25.25 -5.50 -11.93
C PRO A 418 26.64 -5.01 -12.35
N THR A 419 27.51 -5.94 -12.75
CA THR A 419 28.82 -5.62 -13.36
C THR A 419 28.71 -5.10 -14.80
N TYR A 420 27.51 -5.17 -15.38
CA TYR A 420 27.18 -4.63 -16.69
C TYR A 420 26.15 -3.49 -16.54
N LYS A 421 26.05 -2.62 -17.54
CA LYS A 421 25.00 -1.58 -17.54
C LYS A 421 23.68 -2.17 -18.00
N VAL A 422 22.61 -1.86 -17.27
CA VAL A 422 21.22 -2.16 -17.62
C VAL A 422 20.43 -0.88 -17.37
N SER A 423 19.53 -0.54 -18.30
CA SER A 423 18.62 0.60 -18.10
C SER A 423 17.43 0.18 -17.22
N ASP A 424 16.77 1.14 -16.57
CA ASP A 424 15.57 0.87 -15.76
C ASP A 424 14.49 0.18 -16.61
N LEU A 425 14.29 0.64 -17.86
CA LEU A 425 13.34 0.06 -18.80
C LEU A 425 13.69 -1.39 -19.16
N GLU A 426 14.96 -1.68 -19.44
CA GLU A 426 15.40 -3.04 -19.75
C GLU A 426 15.24 -3.96 -18.53
N ALA A 427 15.57 -3.47 -17.33
CA ALA A 427 15.38 -4.22 -16.08
C ALA A 427 13.89 -4.53 -15.83
N ALA A 428 13.00 -3.57 -16.04
CA ALA A 428 11.55 -3.71 -15.82
C ALA A 428 10.89 -4.84 -16.64
N THR A 429 11.50 -5.24 -17.76
CA THR A 429 11.04 -6.39 -18.57
C THR A 429 11.95 -7.61 -18.48
N SER A 430 12.99 -7.58 -17.65
CA SER A 430 13.97 -8.66 -17.55
C SER A 430 14.25 -9.09 -16.11
N LEU A 431 15.31 -8.59 -15.47
CA LEU A 431 15.75 -8.97 -14.14
C LEU A 431 15.83 -7.72 -13.26
N MET A 432 15.04 -7.71 -12.18
CA MET A 432 15.01 -6.62 -11.20
C MET A 432 15.56 -7.13 -9.86
N ILE A 433 16.39 -6.33 -9.19
CA ILE A 433 17.03 -6.71 -7.92
C ILE A 433 17.19 -5.52 -6.99
N SER A 434 16.87 -5.70 -5.72
CA SER A 434 17.00 -4.67 -4.68
C SER A 434 17.41 -5.28 -3.35
N SER A 435 18.20 -4.55 -2.56
CA SER A 435 18.74 -5.01 -1.28
C SER A 435 18.47 -4.03 -0.14
N TYR A 436 18.28 -4.57 1.06
CA TYR A 436 17.89 -3.84 2.27
C TYR A 436 18.64 -4.38 3.48
N THR A 437 18.93 -3.55 4.47
CA THR A 437 19.61 -3.98 5.69
C THR A 437 19.22 -3.18 6.92
N ASP A 438 19.26 -3.83 8.08
CA ASP A 438 19.22 -3.22 9.42
C ASP A 438 20.61 -3.23 10.10
N GLY A 439 21.66 -3.61 9.37
CA GLY A 439 23.02 -3.82 9.88
C GLY A 439 23.28 -5.20 10.52
N LYS A 440 22.25 -6.06 10.60
CA LYS A 440 22.37 -7.46 11.10
C LYS A 440 21.99 -8.48 10.03
N GLU A 441 21.03 -8.13 9.17
CA GLU A 441 20.65 -8.95 8.02
C GLU A 441 20.73 -8.11 6.74
N VAL A 442 21.07 -8.77 5.64
CA VAL A 442 20.92 -8.24 4.28
C VAL A 442 19.85 -9.07 3.58
N VAL A 443 18.76 -8.41 3.22
CA VAL A 443 17.66 -8.98 2.47
C VAL A 443 17.77 -8.52 1.03
N THR A 444 17.82 -9.46 0.09
CA THR A 444 17.85 -9.17 -1.35
C THR A 444 16.65 -9.82 -2.03
N VAL A 445 15.85 -9.03 -2.74
CA VAL A 445 14.71 -9.52 -3.51
C VAL A 445 15.03 -9.41 -5.00
N VAL A 446 14.82 -10.50 -5.74
CA VAL A 446 15.10 -10.62 -7.17
C VAL A 446 13.85 -11.08 -7.91
N ILE A 447 13.46 -10.36 -8.95
CA ILE A 447 12.36 -10.72 -9.85
C ILE A 447 12.97 -11.13 -11.19
N ASN A 448 12.85 -12.42 -11.53
CA ASN A 448 13.09 -12.87 -12.90
C ASN A 448 11.79 -12.75 -13.69
N TYR A 449 11.67 -11.65 -14.44
CA TYR A 449 10.52 -11.38 -15.30
C TYR A 449 10.62 -12.11 -16.65
N LEU A 450 11.79 -12.63 -17.01
CA LEU A 450 12.03 -13.39 -18.24
C LEU A 450 11.34 -14.76 -18.24
N GLU A 451 11.11 -15.28 -19.43
CA GLU A 451 10.60 -16.64 -19.68
C GLU A 451 11.70 -17.71 -19.56
N ASP A 452 12.97 -17.31 -19.40
CA ASP A 452 14.11 -18.20 -19.24
C ASP A 452 14.66 -18.21 -17.82
N ASN A 453 15.10 -19.39 -17.36
CA ASN A 453 15.85 -19.53 -16.12
C ASN A 453 17.14 -18.70 -16.16
N GLN A 454 17.44 -18.02 -15.06
CA GLN A 454 18.67 -17.27 -14.88
C GLN A 454 19.53 -17.88 -13.77
N VAL A 455 20.83 -17.67 -13.87
CA VAL A 455 21.78 -17.95 -12.79
C VAL A 455 22.50 -16.66 -12.49
N ILE A 456 22.56 -16.28 -11.20
CA ILE A 456 23.27 -15.09 -10.76
C ILE A 456 24.31 -15.43 -9.71
N THR A 457 25.30 -14.56 -9.62
CA THR A 457 26.24 -14.49 -8.51
C THR A 457 25.96 -13.22 -7.72
N LEU A 458 25.63 -13.37 -6.43
CA LEU A 458 25.41 -12.26 -5.51
C LEU A 458 26.65 -12.08 -4.63
N ASN A 459 27.30 -10.93 -4.74
CA ASN A 459 28.42 -10.55 -3.90
C ASN A 459 27.92 -9.69 -2.74
N CYS A 460 28.01 -10.23 -1.53
CA CYS A 460 27.61 -9.59 -0.29
C CYS A 460 28.75 -9.73 0.73
N ASP A 461 29.74 -8.84 0.62
CA ASP A 461 31.00 -8.90 1.38
C ASP A 461 31.65 -10.29 1.36
N TYR A 462 31.83 -10.91 2.52
CA TYR A 462 32.47 -12.22 2.69
C TYR A 462 31.46 -13.38 2.75
N ALA A 463 30.16 -13.10 2.67
CA ALA A 463 29.12 -14.12 2.82
C ALA A 463 29.18 -15.16 1.69
N GLN A 464 29.04 -16.44 2.06
CA GLN A 464 29.10 -17.55 1.09
C GLN A 464 27.72 -18.09 0.71
N LYS A 465 26.74 -17.98 1.62
CA LYS A 465 25.41 -18.57 1.48
C LYS A 465 24.34 -17.63 2.04
N GLY A 466 23.10 -17.83 1.60
CA GLY A 466 21.91 -17.17 2.15
C GLY A 466 20.70 -18.09 2.10
N LYS A 467 19.72 -17.86 2.97
CA LYS A 467 18.43 -18.56 2.95
C LYS A 467 17.63 -18.05 1.76
N VAL A 468 17.09 -18.96 0.93
CA VAL A 468 16.33 -18.60 -0.27
C VAL A 468 14.86 -18.94 -0.10
N TYR A 469 13.99 -18.00 -0.43
CA TYR A 469 12.53 -18.15 -0.43
C TYR A 469 11.99 -17.81 -1.82
N LEU A 470 11.10 -18.64 -2.36
CA LEU A 470 10.77 -18.57 -3.78
C LEU A 470 9.26 -18.62 -4.04
N THR A 471 8.78 -17.66 -4.83
CA THR A 471 7.43 -17.62 -5.38
C THR A 471 7.48 -17.85 -6.89
N THR A 472 6.75 -18.86 -7.37
CA THR A 472 6.59 -19.19 -8.79
C THR A 472 5.13 -19.58 -9.05
N ILE A 473 4.80 -20.05 -10.25
CA ILE A 473 3.51 -20.68 -10.54
C ILE A 473 3.17 -21.81 -9.55
N ASP A 474 4.16 -22.62 -9.15
CA ASP A 474 3.98 -23.79 -8.27
C ASP A 474 4.31 -23.54 -6.80
N LYS A 475 4.93 -22.39 -6.47
CA LYS A 475 5.48 -22.13 -5.13
C LYS A 475 4.90 -20.86 -4.52
N ASN A 476 4.54 -20.94 -3.26
CA ASN A 476 4.05 -19.83 -2.43
C ASN A 476 5.12 -19.51 -1.39
N LEU A 477 6.04 -18.61 -1.74
CA LEU A 477 7.19 -18.20 -0.91
C LEU A 477 7.89 -19.38 -0.21
N GLN A 478 8.09 -20.47 -0.95
CA GLN A 478 8.60 -21.71 -0.39
C GLN A 478 10.08 -21.53 0.02
N TYR A 479 10.44 -22.00 1.21
CA TYR A 479 11.84 -22.07 1.64
C TYR A 479 12.59 -23.14 0.85
N MET A 480 13.69 -22.73 0.22
CA MET A 480 14.52 -23.54 -0.68
C MET A 480 15.85 -23.97 -0.03
N GLY A 481 15.98 -23.77 1.29
CA GLY A 481 17.22 -24.03 2.02
C GLY A 481 18.22 -22.87 1.93
N GLU A 482 19.38 -23.08 2.55
CA GLU A 482 20.55 -22.24 2.32
C GLU A 482 21.17 -22.57 0.97
N GLN A 483 21.48 -21.54 0.17
CA GLN A 483 22.06 -21.69 -1.16
C GLN A 483 23.35 -20.88 -1.28
N PRO A 484 24.34 -21.34 -2.07
CA PRO A 484 25.56 -20.59 -2.29
C PRO A 484 25.29 -19.32 -3.11
N LEU A 485 25.74 -18.17 -2.61
CA LEU A 485 25.55 -16.87 -3.27
C LEU A 485 26.26 -16.79 -4.63
N LYS A 486 27.31 -17.60 -4.84
CA LYS A 486 28.05 -17.73 -6.11
C LYS A 486 27.30 -18.45 -7.22
N LYS A 487 26.13 -19.04 -6.94
CA LYS A 487 25.35 -19.76 -7.96
C LYS A 487 23.88 -19.87 -7.56
N LEU A 488 23.20 -18.73 -7.51
CA LEU A 488 21.77 -18.68 -7.22
C LEU A 488 20.98 -18.97 -8.49
N GLN A 489 20.10 -19.98 -8.43
CA GLN A 489 19.20 -20.32 -9.52
C GLN A 489 17.90 -19.51 -9.38
N LEU A 490 17.54 -18.80 -10.44
CA LEU A 490 16.31 -18.03 -10.53
C LEU A 490 15.45 -18.62 -11.63
N PRO A 491 14.41 -19.40 -11.30
CA PRO A 491 13.49 -19.92 -12.31
C PRO A 491 12.88 -18.82 -13.16
N ALA A 492 12.51 -19.15 -14.39
CA ALA A 492 11.69 -18.28 -15.23
C ALA A 492 10.45 -17.81 -14.47
N ARG A 493 10.05 -16.55 -14.70
CA ARG A 493 8.81 -15.98 -14.15
C ARG A 493 8.69 -16.22 -12.63
N SER A 494 9.66 -15.71 -11.86
CA SER A 494 9.73 -15.94 -10.41
C SER A 494 10.16 -14.71 -9.61
N VAL A 495 9.84 -14.73 -8.31
CA VAL A 495 10.39 -13.81 -7.31
C VAL A 495 11.11 -14.63 -6.25
N ALA A 496 12.37 -14.30 -5.99
CA ALA A 496 13.19 -14.92 -4.97
C ALA A 496 13.62 -13.88 -3.92
N THR A 497 13.53 -14.23 -2.64
CA THR A 497 14.13 -13.47 -1.55
C THR A 497 15.29 -14.25 -0.97
N ILE A 498 16.44 -13.59 -0.87
CA ILE A 498 17.68 -14.13 -0.33
C ILE A 498 18.01 -13.36 0.94
N VAL A 499 18.11 -14.06 2.05
CA VAL A 499 18.45 -13.48 3.36
C VAL A 499 19.84 -13.95 3.75
N VAL A 500 20.74 -12.99 3.97
CA VAL A 500 22.10 -13.21 4.48
C VAL A 500 22.16 -12.61 5.87
N GLU A 501 22.58 -13.39 6.84
CA GLU A 501 22.90 -12.90 8.19
C GLU A 501 24.31 -12.29 8.12
N ASP A 502 24.43 -11.02 8.50
CA ASP A 502 25.74 -10.37 8.66
C ASP A 502 26.33 -10.82 10.00
N ASN A 503 27.49 -11.49 9.94
CA ASN A 503 28.25 -11.92 11.11
C ASN A 503 29.00 -10.76 11.78
#